data_AF-A0A4Q2YHW2-F1
#
_entry.id   AF-A0A4Q2YHW2-F1
#
_cell.length_a   1.000
_cell.length_b   1.000
_cell.length_c   1.000
_cell.angle_alpha   90.00
_cell.angle_beta   90.00
_cell.angle_gamma   90.00
#
_symmetry.space_group_name_H-M   'P 1'
#
loop_
_entity.id
_entity.type
_entity.pdbx_description
1 polymer ?
#
loop_
_entity_poly.entity_id
_entity_poly.type
_entity_poly.pdbx_seq_one_letter_code
_entity_poly.pdbx_strand_id
1 'polypeptide(L)'
;MPPHRHHSSGRGSHVADWERTQPPRVWKTQFRLLLIVLLSLVTWAALPATLYLTVMLLLDPTPEIKHWALISMVSLVISLVVGILISSTAKCSLCHSTPFLQNSHRKHQLANDVPLLTYRASAIVHLLLRGRFRCMYCSTPYRIGPRSSKAGQE
;
A
#
# COMPACT_ATOMS: atom_id res chain seq x y z
N MET A 1 41.87 -35.06 2.69
CA MET A 1 41.59 -33.72 2.11
C MET A 1 40.18 -33.30 2.55
N PRO A 2 40.03 -32.49 3.61
CA PRO A 2 38.71 -32.10 4.12
C PRO A 2 38.16 -30.86 3.38
N PRO A 3 36.83 -30.71 3.23
CA PRO A 3 36.22 -29.56 2.58
C PRO A 3 36.19 -28.32 3.49
N HIS A 4 36.64 -27.18 2.97
CA HIS A 4 36.52 -25.87 3.60
C HIS A 4 35.04 -25.47 3.71
N ARG A 5 34.51 -25.47 4.94
CA ARG A 5 33.23 -24.84 5.29
C ARG A 5 33.44 -23.33 5.41
N HIS A 6 32.90 -22.56 4.47
CA HIS A 6 32.81 -21.11 4.62
C HIS A 6 31.78 -20.77 5.71
N HIS A 7 32.28 -20.41 6.89
CA HIS A 7 31.51 -19.71 7.93
C HIS A 7 31.21 -18.29 7.46
N SER A 8 30.01 -18.05 6.93
CA SER A 8 29.46 -16.71 6.72
C SER A 8 28.76 -16.23 8.00
N SER A 9 29.52 -15.94 9.06
CA SER A 9 28.99 -15.39 10.31
C SER A 9 29.20 -13.88 10.39
N GLY A 10 28.10 -13.12 10.50
CA GLY A 10 28.10 -11.93 11.35
C GLY A 10 28.07 -10.53 10.71
N ARG A 11 27.91 -10.36 9.39
CA ARG A 11 27.83 -9.01 8.77
C ARG A 11 26.43 -8.57 8.31
N GLY A 12 25.42 -9.43 8.49
CA GLY A 12 24.03 -9.15 8.08
C GLY A 12 23.17 -8.45 9.13
N SER A 13 23.52 -8.54 10.43
CA SER A 13 22.67 -8.01 11.52
C SER A 13 22.71 -6.49 11.63
N HIS A 14 23.89 -5.88 11.55
CA HIS A 14 24.04 -4.43 11.70
C HIS A 14 23.37 -3.66 10.55
N VAL A 15 23.38 -4.21 9.33
CA VAL A 15 22.73 -3.58 8.17
C VAL A 15 21.21 -3.61 8.30
N ALA A 16 20.66 -4.73 8.80
CA ALA A 16 19.23 -4.87 9.04
C ALA A 16 18.72 -3.98 10.19
N ASP A 17 19.56 -3.63 11.17
CA ASP A 17 19.15 -2.81 12.32
C ASP A 17 19.03 -1.32 12.01
N TRP A 18 19.95 -0.73 11.23
CA TRP A 18 19.80 0.68 10.84
C TRP A 18 18.60 0.91 9.92
N GLU A 19 18.24 -0.08 9.10
CA GLU A 19 17.09 0.00 8.19
C GLU A 19 15.75 -0.06 8.94
N ARG A 20 15.73 -0.72 10.10
CA ARG A 20 14.58 -0.73 11.00
C ARG A 20 14.41 0.58 11.76
N THR A 21 15.49 1.26 12.11
CA THR A 21 15.51 2.47 12.95
C THR A 21 15.48 3.80 12.20
N GLN A 22 15.42 3.80 10.87
CA GLN A 22 15.38 5.06 10.11
C GLN A 22 14.22 5.98 10.55
N PRO A 23 14.48 7.29 10.75
CA PRO A 23 13.42 8.22 11.12
C PRO A 23 12.42 8.37 9.98
N PRO A 24 11.10 8.34 10.27
CA PRO A 24 10.07 8.41 9.25
C PRO A 24 10.07 9.77 8.54
N ARG A 25 10.18 9.76 7.20
CA ARG A 25 10.15 10.96 6.37
C ARG A 25 8.72 11.44 6.15
N VAL A 26 8.51 12.74 6.05
CA VAL A 26 7.19 13.31 5.73
C VAL A 26 6.91 13.12 4.24
N TRP A 27 5.79 12.50 3.91
CA TRP A 27 5.36 12.40 2.51
C TRP A 27 4.83 13.76 2.04
N LYS A 28 5.41 14.31 0.96
CA LYS A 28 5.08 15.65 0.47
C LYS A 28 3.63 15.77 -0.02
N THR A 29 3.04 14.69 -0.52
CA THR A 29 1.72 14.73 -1.19
C THR A 29 0.65 14.02 -0.35
N GLN A 30 0.33 14.59 0.80
CA GLN A 30 -0.59 13.98 1.78
C GLN A 30 -2.00 13.81 1.23
N PHE A 31 -2.50 14.80 0.47
CA PHE A 31 -3.81 14.71 -0.17
C PHE A 31 -3.94 13.51 -1.11
N ARG A 32 -2.90 13.21 -1.91
CA ARG A 32 -2.91 12.05 -2.80
C ARG A 32 -2.90 10.73 -2.03
N LEU A 33 -2.16 10.64 -0.94
CA LEU A 33 -2.20 9.46 -0.07
C LEU A 33 -3.58 9.25 0.53
N LEU A 34 -4.20 10.32 1.06
CA LEU A 34 -5.56 10.25 1.61
C LEU A 34 -6.56 9.79 0.55
N LEU A 35 -6.44 10.31 -0.67
CA LEU A 35 -7.33 9.94 -1.76
C LEU A 35 -7.11 8.48 -2.22
N ILE A 36 -5.87 7.99 -2.26
CA ILE A 36 -5.57 6.56 -2.51
C ILE A 36 -6.19 5.69 -1.42
N VAL A 37 -6.06 6.08 -0.14
CA VAL A 37 -6.66 5.37 1.00
C VAL A 37 -8.18 5.35 0.87
N LEU A 38 -8.81 6.50 0.60
CA LEU A 38 -10.26 6.62 0.42
C LEU A 38 -10.76 5.74 -0.73
N LEU A 39 -10.15 5.83 -1.92
CA LEU A 39 -10.52 5.00 -3.07
C LEU A 39 -10.35 3.50 -2.79
N SER A 40 -9.32 3.14 -2.01
CA SER A 40 -9.09 1.75 -1.63
C SER A 40 -10.15 1.24 -0.65
N LEU A 41 -10.58 2.07 0.30
CA LEU A 41 -11.70 1.74 1.20
C LEU A 41 -13.01 1.61 0.41
N VAL A 42 -13.28 2.52 -0.52
CA VAL A 42 -14.44 2.43 -1.42
C VAL A 42 -14.39 1.13 -2.23
N THR A 43 -13.22 0.76 -2.77
CA THR A 43 -13.05 -0.50 -3.51
C THR A 43 -13.30 -1.71 -2.61
N TRP A 44 -12.82 -1.70 -1.37
CA TRP A 44 -13.06 -2.78 -0.42
C TRP A 44 -14.52 -2.92 -0.01
N ALA A 45 -15.28 -1.83 0.02
CA ALA A 45 -16.72 -1.88 0.26
C ALA A 45 -17.52 -2.25 -1.00
N ALA A 46 -17.08 -1.76 -2.17
CA ALA A 46 -17.73 -2.01 -3.45
C ALA A 46 -17.57 -3.47 -3.91
N LEU A 47 -16.45 -4.14 -3.59
CA LEU A 47 -16.23 -5.54 -3.94
C LEU A 47 -17.29 -6.50 -3.36
N PRO A 48 -17.56 -6.56 -2.04
CA PRO A 48 -18.61 -7.40 -1.50
C PRO A 48 -20.01 -6.93 -1.92
N ALA A 49 -20.22 -5.61 -2.06
CA ALA A 49 -21.51 -5.08 -2.52
C ALA A 49 -21.84 -5.50 -3.96
N THR A 50 -20.86 -5.38 -4.88
CA THR A 50 -21.01 -5.86 -6.27
C THR A 50 -21.22 -7.36 -6.32
N LEU A 51 -20.47 -8.14 -5.54
CA LEU A 51 -20.65 -9.58 -5.46
C LEU A 51 -22.06 -9.96 -4.98
N TYR A 52 -22.53 -9.33 -3.90
CA TYR A 52 -23.87 -9.55 -3.35
C TYR A 52 -24.98 -9.19 -4.34
N LEU A 53 -24.90 -8.01 -4.96
CA LEU A 53 -25.86 -7.56 -5.97
C LEU A 53 -25.86 -8.45 -7.20
N THR A 54 -24.69 -8.96 -7.62
CA THR A 54 -24.58 -9.90 -8.74
C THR A 54 -25.26 -11.23 -8.41
N VAL A 55 -25.04 -11.77 -7.21
CA VAL A 55 -25.72 -13.00 -6.77
C VAL A 55 -27.23 -12.82 -6.70
N MET A 56 -27.70 -11.71 -6.13
CA MET A 56 -29.13 -11.38 -6.09
C MET A 56 -29.74 -11.22 -7.49
N LEU A 57 -29.01 -10.64 -8.44
CA LEU A 57 -29.44 -10.53 -9.83
C LEU A 57 -29.59 -11.90 -10.51
N LEU A 58 -28.77 -12.88 -10.14
CA LEU A 58 -28.86 -14.26 -10.65
C LEU A 58 -30.07 -15.02 -10.08
N LEU A 59 -30.47 -14.72 -8.84
CA LEU A 59 -31.60 -15.36 -8.17
C LEU A 59 -32.94 -14.75 -8.61
N ASP A 60 -33.03 -13.42 -8.60
CA ASP A 60 -34.24 -12.68 -8.94
C ASP A 60 -33.92 -11.52 -9.91
N PRO A 61 -34.12 -11.71 -11.22
CA PRO A 61 -33.80 -10.70 -12.23
C PRO A 61 -34.87 -9.60 -12.26
N THR A 62 -34.87 -8.75 -11.24
CA THR A 62 -35.71 -7.54 -11.20
C THR A 62 -35.01 -6.36 -11.90
N PRO A 63 -35.77 -5.46 -12.56
CA PRO A 63 -35.18 -4.31 -13.26
C PRO A 63 -34.46 -3.35 -12.32
N GLU A 64 -34.86 -3.28 -11.04
CA GLU A 64 -34.21 -2.44 -10.04
C GLU A 64 -32.82 -2.98 -9.65
N ILE A 65 -32.72 -4.27 -9.35
CA ILE A 65 -31.44 -4.92 -9.00
C ILE A 65 -30.45 -4.79 -10.16
N LYS A 66 -30.91 -4.89 -11.41
CA LYS A 66 -30.07 -4.68 -12.60
C LYS A 66 -29.44 -3.29 -12.62
N HIS A 67 -30.20 -2.23 -12.33
CA HIS A 67 -29.67 -0.86 -12.29
C HIS A 67 -28.65 -0.69 -11.16
N TRP A 68 -28.96 -1.18 -9.95
CA TRP A 68 -28.05 -1.11 -8.81
C TRP A 68 -26.76 -1.92 -9.03
N ALA A 69 -26.87 -3.12 -9.61
CA ALA A 69 -25.73 -3.94 -9.98
C ALA A 69 -24.82 -3.22 -10.98
N LEU A 70 -25.39 -2.60 -12.02
CA LEU A 70 -24.62 -1.85 -13.02
C LEU A 70 -23.92 -0.63 -12.41
N ILE A 71 -24.61 0.16 -11.57
CA ILE A 71 -24.02 1.31 -10.85
C ILE A 71 -22.86 0.83 -9.98
N SER A 72 -23.06 -0.24 -9.21
CA SER A 72 -22.02 -0.77 -8.33
C SER A 72 -20.80 -1.24 -9.13
N MET A 73 -21.01 -1.93 -10.26
CA MET A 73 -19.93 -2.40 -11.12
C MET A 73 -19.14 -1.24 -11.73
N VAL A 74 -19.83 -0.23 -12.27
CA VAL A 74 -19.19 0.96 -12.83
C VAL A 74 -18.40 1.71 -11.75
N SER A 75 -18.98 1.88 -10.55
CA SER A 75 -18.30 2.55 -9.43
C SER A 75 -17.01 1.83 -9.00
N LEU A 76 -17.02 0.50 -9.01
CA LEU A 76 -15.87 -0.34 -8.68
C LEU A 76 -14.77 -0.19 -9.74
N VAL A 77 -15.14 -0.25 -11.02
CA VAL A 77 -14.18 -0.06 -12.13
C VAL A 77 -13.55 1.33 -12.07
N ILE A 78 -14.34 2.38 -11.89
CA ILE A 78 -13.83 3.75 -11.78
C ILE A 78 -12.89 3.88 -10.58
N SER A 79 -13.28 3.37 -9.41
CA SER A 79 -12.45 3.44 -8.20
C SER A 79 -11.11 2.73 -8.37
N LEU A 80 -11.11 1.56 -9.02
CA LEU A 80 -9.88 0.82 -9.35
C LEU A 80 -9.00 1.59 -10.33
N VAL A 81 -9.56 2.06 -11.45
CA VAL A 81 -8.80 2.76 -12.49
C VAL A 81 -8.19 4.05 -11.94
N VAL A 82 -9.00 4.90 -11.30
CA VAL A 82 -8.52 6.15 -10.71
C VAL A 82 -7.52 5.87 -9.59
N GLY A 83 -7.76 4.86 -8.76
CA GLY A 83 -6.84 4.44 -7.71
C GLY A 83 -5.48 4.01 -8.25
N ILE A 84 -5.45 3.28 -9.37
CA ILE A 84 -4.22 2.86 -10.05
C ILE A 84 -3.50 4.06 -10.67
N LEU A 85 -4.21 4.95 -11.37
CA LEU A 85 -3.63 6.14 -11.99
C LEU A 85 -2.99 7.06 -10.95
N ILE A 86 -3.68 7.31 -9.84
CA ILE A 86 -3.13 8.19 -8.79
C ILE A 86 -1.96 7.49 -8.10
N SER A 87 -2.05 6.18 -7.87
CA SER A 87 -0.95 5.37 -7.35
C SER A 87 0.27 5.33 -8.27
N SER A 88 0.10 5.39 -9.60
CA SER A 88 1.22 5.40 -10.55
C SER A 88 1.95 6.74 -10.58
N THR A 89 1.26 7.83 -10.20
CA THR A 89 1.90 9.15 -10.03
C THR A 89 2.58 9.31 -8.66
N ALA A 90 2.22 8.49 -7.67
CA ALA A 90 2.82 8.53 -6.34
C ALA A 90 4.21 7.88 -6.39
N LYS A 91 5.25 8.70 -6.53
CA LYS A 91 6.65 8.24 -6.58
C LYS A 91 7.34 8.45 -5.24
N CYS A 92 8.13 7.47 -4.83
CA CYS A 92 9.05 7.58 -3.70
C CYS A 92 10.10 8.65 -3.99
N SER A 93 10.44 9.50 -3.01
CA SER A 93 11.46 10.54 -3.18
C SER A 93 12.90 10.03 -3.19
N LEU A 94 13.13 8.78 -2.77
CA LEU A 94 14.46 8.15 -2.75
C LEU A 94 14.67 7.26 -3.97
N CYS A 95 13.83 6.24 -4.14
CA CYS A 95 14.00 5.28 -5.24
C CYS A 95 13.26 5.68 -6.52
N HIS A 96 12.47 6.76 -6.51
CA HIS A 96 11.63 7.21 -7.63
C HIS A 96 10.58 6.19 -8.14
N SER A 97 10.56 4.99 -7.56
CA SER A 97 9.59 3.94 -7.84
C SER A 97 8.23 4.23 -7.19
N THR A 98 7.19 3.60 -7.71
CA THR A 98 5.81 3.70 -7.23
C THR A 98 5.55 2.68 -6.12
N PRO A 99 5.56 3.06 -4.82
CA PRO A 99 5.45 2.09 -3.72
C PRO A 99 4.13 1.32 -3.74
N PHE A 100 3.09 1.92 -4.31
CA PHE A 100 1.78 1.30 -4.42
C PHE A 100 1.67 0.40 -5.65
N LEU A 101 2.42 0.62 -6.74
CA LEU A 101 2.30 -0.23 -7.93
C LEU A 101 3.32 -1.37 -7.87
N GLN A 102 2.86 -2.59 -8.12
CA GLN A 102 3.75 -3.73 -8.22
C GLN A 102 4.50 -3.67 -9.57
N ASN A 103 5.78 -3.32 -9.51
CA ASN A 103 6.68 -3.38 -10.66
C ASN A 103 7.52 -4.66 -10.58
N SER A 104 8.22 -4.98 -11.67
CA SER A 104 9.07 -6.19 -11.80
C SER A 104 10.27 -6.23 -10.84
N HIS A 105 10.52 -5.15 -10.09
CA HIS A 105 11.65 -5.10 -9.15
C HIS A 105 11.39 -5.98 -7.92
N ARG A 106 12.47 -6.61 -7.44
CA ARG A 106 12.45 -7.45 -6.24
C ARG A 106 11.97 -6.64 -5.05
N LYS A 107 10.93 -7.14 -4.37
CA LYS A 107 10.40 -6.52 -3.14
C LYS A 107 11.40 -6.68 -2.00
N HIS A 108 11.52 -5.65 -1.16
CA HIS A 108 12.36 -5.73 0.02
C HIS A 108 11.76 -6.69 1.06
N GLN A 109 12.60 -7.45 1.78
CA GLN A 109 12.10 -8.39 2.80
C GLN A 109 11.38 -7.67 3.95
N LEU A 110 11.85 -6.47 4.32
CA LEU A 110 11.24 -5.60 5.34
C LEU A 110 9.98 -4.87 4.86
N ALA A 111 9.56 -5.03 3.60
CA ALA A 111 8.34 -4.43 3.08
C ALA A 111 7.12 -5.33 3.26
N ASN A 112 7.31 -6.65 3.36
CA ASN A 112 6.18 -7.57 3.36
C ASN A 112 5.66 -7.80 4.78
N ASP A 113 4.75 -6.93 5.25
CA ASP A 113 4.25 -7.01 6.63
C ASP A 113 3.06 -7.99 6.80
N VAL A 114 2.33 -8.35 5.73
CA VAL A 114 1.16 -9.25 5.83
C VAL A 114 1.12 -10.25 4.66
N PRO A 115 1.29 -11.56 4.89
CA PRO A 115 1.42 -12.55 3.82
C PRO A 115 0.12 -12.84 3.04
N LEU A 116 -1.04 -12.48 3.58
CA LEU A 116 -2.35 -12.69 2.92
C LEU A 116 -2.86 -11.48 2.14
N LEU A 117 -2.37 -10.28 2.46
CA LEU A 117 -2.86 -9.04 1.86
C LEU A 117 -1.88 -8.56 0.79
N THR A 118 -2.41 -7.93 -0.26
CA THR A 118 -1.54 -7.21 -1.20
C THR A 118 -0.75 -6.14 -0.45
N TYR A 119 0.48 -5.85 -0.88
CA TYR A 119 1.30 -4.82 -0.23
C TYR A 119 0.58 -3.47 -0.11
N ARG A 120 -0.22 -3.11 -1.13
CA ARG A 120 -1.09 -1.93 -1.08
C ARG A 120 -2.02 -1.96 0.12
N ALA A 121 -2.72 -3.07 0.31
CA ALA A 121 -3.67 -3.28 1.38
C ALA A 121 -3.02 -3.15 2.76
N SER A 122 -1.89 -3.85 2.97
CA SER A 122 -1.17 -3.79 4.25
C SER A 122 -0.61 -2.39 4.52
N ALA A 123 -0.02 -1.74 3.52
CA ALA A 123 0.48 -0.38 3.65
C ALA A 123 -0.64 0.60 4.02
N ILE A 124 -1.82 0.49 3.41
CA ILE A 124 -2.99 1.33 3.73
C ILE A 124 -3.48 1.09 5.16
N VAL A 125 -3.54 -0.17 5.61
CA VAL A 125 -3.93 -0.50 6.99
C VAL A 125 -2.93 0.08 7.99
N HIS A 126 -1.62 -0.08 7.76
CA HIS A 126 -0.60 0.53 8.62
C HIS A 126 -0.66 2.07 8.60
N LEU A 127 -0.96 2.65 7.44
CA LEU A 127 -1.13 4.08 7.29
C LEU A 127 -2.33 4.60 8.09
N LEU A 128 -3.46 3.87 8.07
CA LEU A 128 -4.65 4.20 8.85
C LEU A 128 -4.43 4.03 10.35
N LEU A 129 -3.83 2.91 10.77
CA LEU A 129 -3.67 2.58 12.19
C LEU A 129 -2.53 3.34 12.87
N ARG A 130 -1.42 3.57 12.16
CA ARG A 130 -0.18 4.13 12.73
C ARG A 130 0.21 5.47 12.12
N GLY A 131 -0.47 5.95 11.08
CA GLY A 131 -0.09 7.15 10.33
C GLY A 131 1.21 6.99 9.55
N ARG A 132 1.70 5.76 9.36
CA ARG A 132 3.03 5.45 8.84
C ARG A 132 2.97 4.27 7.89
N PHE A 133 3.78 4.31 6.83
CA PHE A 133 3.95 3.20 5.88
C PHE A 133 5.39 3.14 5.41
N ARG A 134 5.87 1.97 4.97
CA ARG A 134 7.21 1.84 4.34
C ARG A 134 7.08 1.86 2.82
N CYS A 135 8.18 2.06 2.11
CA CYS A 135 8.25 1.86 0.65
C CYS A 135 8.55 0.39 0.33
N MET A 136 7.88 -0.18 -0.69
CA MET A 136 8.04 -1.60 -1.04
C MET A 136 9.45 -1.97 -1.52
N TYR A 137 10.17 -1.00 -2.11
CA TYR A 137 11.46 -1.23 -2.76
C TYR A 137 12.64 -0.83 -1.89
N CYS A 138 12.58 0.34 -1.23
CA CYS A 138 13.70 0.89 -0.46
C CYS A 138 13.47 0.90 1.06
N SER A 139 12.42 0.22 1.55
CA SER A 139 12.08 0.09 2.99
C SER A 139 11.83 1.39 3.75
N THR A 140 11.98 2.54 3.09
CA THR A 140 12.07 3.84 3.75
C THR A 140 10.75 4.13 4.45
N PRO A 141 10.75 4.41 5.76
CA PRO A 141 9.54 4.73 6.49
C PRO A 141 9.08 6.15 6.14
N TYR A 142 7.79 6.26 5.87
CA TYR A 142 7.08 7.50 5.59
C TYR A 142 5.97 7.70 6.61
N ARG A 143 5.72 8.96 6.98
CA ARG A 143 4.62 9.36 7.85
C ARG A 143 3.71 10.39 7.17
N ILE A 144 2.43 10.33 7.52
CA ILE A 144 1.45 11.38 7.25
C ILE A 144 1.43 12.30 8.47
N GLY A 145 1.44 13.61 8.24
CA GLY A 145 1.36 14.62 9.29
C GLY A 145 2.16 15.87 8.96
N PRO A 146 1.84 17.01 9.59
CA PRO A 146 2.58 18.24 9.39
C PRO A 146 4.07 17.99 9.66
N ARG A 147 4.93 18.68 8.90
CA ARG A 147 6.37 18.68 9.15
C ARG A 147 6.55 19.31 10.53
N SER A 148 6.67 18.47 11.56
CA SER A 148 6.98 18.94 12.92
C SER A 148 8.34 19.64 12.85
N SER A 149 8.29 20.97 12.75
CA SER A 149 9.42 21.87 12.90
C SER A 149 9.69 22.01 14.39
N LYS A 150 10.19 20.95 15.01
CA LYS A 150 10.74 20.99 16.37
C LYS A 150 12.04 20.22 16.37
N ALA A 151 13.07 20.88 15.85
CA ALA A 151 14.48 20.55 16.04
C ALA A 151 15.26 21.83 15.71
N GLY A 152 15.44 22.69 16.71
CA GLY A 152 16.14 23.97 16.56
C GLY A 152 15.64 25.05 17.52
N GLN A 153 15.53 24.73 18.82
CA GLN A 153 15.45 25.72 19.89
C GLN A 153 15.71 25.03 21.23
N GLU A 154 16.95 24.60 21.43
CA GLU A 154 17.63 24.56 22.74
C GLU A 154 19.10 24.88 22.50
#